data_AF-A0A1W0X510-F1
#
_entry.id   AF-A0A1W0X510-F1
#
_cell.length_a   1.000
_cell.length_b   1.000
_cell.length_c   1.000
_cell.angle_alpha   90.00
_cell.angle_beta   90.00
_cell.angle_gamma   90.00
#
_symmetry.space_group_name_H-M   'P 1'
#
loop_
_entity.id
_entity.type
_entity.pdbx_description
1 polymer ?
#
loop_
_entity_poly.entity_id
_entity_poly.type
_entity_poly.pdbx_seq_one_letter_code
_entity_poly.pdbx_strand_id
1 'polypeptide(L)'
;MWNLVVFAGFCQTFFVMARSSEDVPAYDIEIVTPTYCGTDSLMSLNYIGPSYTTGMQILRATSIRLNVTHRTLMKDNGMADCLTLLSNVQDVLARWYYAEKRKDSVPVILTPVVLHFGKASALRHLLERASKLDMTNEHYVFIAARPFPHSMFGTFSWQELQQDDKAIRTAYQSVILIQIIYLEETQQAKRTAETWRKLSNASNLTILRELPLVFLESTHNAFQMLEQVLCGLAKSGDLDPSSLQSGRGLAKHFFGEAFSLDLGNVTLNSAGVRRSTTAVQQMNNDSGQMETVIIAHERDDYSYDWEILKPENWYGNTHLPPNEPFCGFMGLKSVCDTRDIQRKTIVLSVCVVLSLLFGSVIAGTLVTRKILANQFSEWWLIKDDIQISAIYQLPM
;
A
#
# COMPACT_ATOMS: atom_id res chain seq x y z
N MET A 1 11.91 11.50 -4.34
CA MET A 1 12.10 10.14 -4.87
C MET A 1 11.62 9.22 -3.75
N TRP A 2 10.36 8.80 -3.81
CA TRP A 2 9.64 8.22 -2.68
C TRP A 2 9.56 6.71 -2.86
N ASN A 3 10.33 5.98 -2.06
CA ASN A 3 10.29 4.52 -2.01
C ASN A 3 9.19 4.11 -1.02
N LEU A 4 8.05 3.65 -1.54
CA LEU A 4 6.99 3.02 -0.77
C LEU A 4 7.14 1.51 -0.93
N VAL A 5 7.18 0.77 0.17
CA VAL A 5 7.21 -0.70 0.17
C VAL A 5 5.93 -1.21 0.83
N VAL A 6 5.13 -1.96 0.09
CA VAL A 6 3.89 -2.59 0.56
C VAL A 6 4.18 -4.07 0.83
N PHE A 7 3.93 -4.53 2.05
CA PHE A 7 4.00 -5.96 2.41
C PHE A 7 2.58 -6.52 2.52
N ALA A 8 2.20 -7.39 1.58
CA ALA A 8 1.06 -8.28 1.73
C ALA A 8 1.53 -9.52 2.51
N GLY A 9 0.90 -9.81 3.65
CA GLY A 9 1.30 -10.90 4.53
C GLY A 9 1.07 -12.27 3.90
N PHE A 10 2.15 -12.86 3.38
CA PHE A 10 2.41 -14.29 3.46
C PHE A 10 3.75 -14.49 4.18
N CYS A 11 3.80 -15.50 5.04
CA CYS A 11 4.92 -15.80 5.92
C CYS A 11 6.18 -16.13 5.10
N GLN A 12 7.16 -15.22 5.03
CA GLN A 12 8.53 -15.56 4.65
C GLN A 12 9.51 -14.51 5.21
N THR A 13 10.42 -14.99 6.06
CA THR A 13 11.57 -14.25 6.58
C THR A 13 12.62 -14.05 5.49
N PHE A 14 12.93 -12.81 5.13
CA PHE A 14 14.09 -12.47 4.30
C PHE A 14 15.32 -12.16 5.18
N PHE A 15 16.42 -12.86 4.90
CA PHE A 15 17.77 -12.48 5.34
C PHE A 15 18.43 -11.66 4.22
N VAL A 16 18.81 -10.41 4.49
CA VAL A 16 19.68 -9.63 3.61
C VAL A 16 21.11 -9.72 4.15
N MET A 17 22.00 -10.42 3.44
CA MET A 17 23.45 -10.35 3.71
C MET A 17 24.03 -9.06 3.12
N ALA A 18 24.68 -8.28 3.97
CA ALA A 18 25.30 -7.01 3.65
C ALA A 18 26.63 -7.17 2.89
N ARG A 19 26.87 -6.29 1.91
CA ARG A 19 28.22 -5.96 1.40
C ARG A 19 28.69 -4.63 2.01
N SER A 20 30.00 -4.52 2.18
CA SER A 20 30.75 -3.65 3.11
C SER A 20 30.53 -2.13 2.98
N SER A 21 30.40 -1.51 4.17
CA SER A 21 31.13 -0.31 4.65
C SER A 21 31.27 0.89 3.70
N GLU A 22 30.31 1.82 3.79
CA GLU A 22 30.56 3.27 3.86
C GLU A 22 29.35 3.94 4.56
N ASP A 23 29.62 4.99 5.36
CA ASP A 23 28.71 5.64 6.31
C ASP A 23 27.43 6.21 5.66
N VAL A 24 26.36 5.41 5.62
CA VAL A 24 25.00 5.87 5.26
C VAL A 24 24.16 5.90 6.55
N PRO A 25 23.48 7.02 6.87
CA PRO A 25 22.73 7.18 8.12
C PRO A 25 21.68 6.09 8.31
N ALA A 26 21.49 5.64 9.55
CA ALA A 26 20.49 4.64 9.90
C ALA A 26 19.10 5.13 9.49
N TYR A 27 18.38 4.32 8.68
CA TYR A 27 17.02 4.66 8.26
C TYR A 27 16.07 4.45 9.44
N ASP A 28 15.34 5.50 9.81
CA ASP A 28 14.28 5.46 10.82
C ASP A 28 12.97 5.00 10.16
N ILE A 29 12.47 3.83 10.55
CA ILE A 29 11.29 3.21 9.96
C ILE A 29 10.19 3.13 11.01
N GLU A 30 9.04 3.70 10.70
CA GLU A 30 7.85 3.60 11.53
C GLU A 30 6.80 2.72 10.85
N ILE A 31 6.65 1.51 11.39
CA ILE A 31 5.63 0.55 10.95
C ILE A 31 4.38 0.79 11.79
N VAL A 32 3.26 1.02 11.13
CA VAL A 32 1.98 1.10 11.81
C VAL A 32 1.01 0.02 11.36
N THR A 33 0.27 -0.53 12.31
CA THR A 33 -0.75 -1.54 12.05
C THR A 33 -2.05 -1.12 12.68
N PRO A 34 -3.07 -0.78 11.89
CA PRO A 34 -4.42 -0.63 12.41
C PRO A 34 -4.93 -1.98 12.91
N THR A 35 -5.44 -2.01 14.13
CA THR A 35 -5.99 -3.23 14.70
C THR A 35 -7.05 -2.91 15.73
N TYR A 36 -7.60 -3.95 16.35
CA TYR A 36 -8.55 -3.85 17.43
C TYR A 36 -8.35 -5.01 18.42
N CYS A 37 -8.90 -4.88 19.62
CA CYS A 37 -8.79 -5.92 20.66
C CYS A 37 -10.15 -6.62 20.79
N GLY A 38 -10.26 -7.83 20.24
CA GLY A 38 -11.48 -8.64 20.33
C GLY A 38 -11.21 -10.12 20.06
N THR A 39 -12.23 -10.97 20.16
CA THR A 39 -12.13 -12.43 19.92
C THR A 39 -12.94 -12.89 18.71
N ASP A 40 -13.57 -11.95 18.01
CA ASP A 40 -14.48 -12.12 16.87
C ASP A 40 -13.75 -12.24 15.52
N SER A 41 -12.44 -11.96 15.46
CA SER A 41 -11.61 -12.17 14.28
C SER A 41 -10.23 -12.69 14.65
N LEU A 42 -9.71 -13.63 13.86
CA LEU A 42 -8.33 -14.11 13.96
C LEU A 42 -7.30 -13.01 13.62
N MET A 43 -7.74 -11.88 13.07
CA MET A 43 -6.92 -10.70 12.79
C MET A 43 -6.90 -9.69 13.95
N SER A 44 -7.54 -9.99 15.08
CA SER A 44 -7.49 -9.12 16.26
C SER A 44 -6.11 -9.15 16.91
N LEU A 45 -5.76 -8.08 17.61
CA LEU A 45 -4.48 -7.93 18.30
C LEU A 45 -4.22 -9.06 19.32
N ASN A 46 -5.27 -9.68 19.87
CA ASN A 46 -5.15 -10.79 20.80
C ASN A 46 -4.51 -12.03 20.16
N TYR A 47 -4.72 -12.24 18.86
CA TYR A 47 -4.20 -13.40 18.13
C TYR A 47 -2.89 -13.09 17.38
N ILE A 48 -2.80 -11.89 16.76
CA ILE A 48 -1.64 -11.53 15.93
C ILE A 48 -0.62 -10.63 16.65
N GLY A 49 -0.91 -10.09 17.83
CA GLY A 49 0.03 -9.30 18.62
C GLY A 49 1.36 -10.01 18.92
N PRO A 50 1.35 -11.31 19.29
CA PRO A 50 2.59 -12.07 19.47
C PRO A 50 3.45 -12.13 18.21
N SER A 51 2.85 -12.22 17.01
CA SER A 51 3.61 -12.30 15.75
C SER A 51 4.23 -10.96 15.35
N TYR A 52 3.57 -9.84 15.63
CA TYR A 52 4.21 -8.52 15.49
C TYR A 52 5.38 -8.35 16.44
N THR A 53 5.24 -8.80 17.68
CA THR A 53 6.30 -8.69 18.69
C THR A 53 7.52 -9.52 18.30
N THR A 54 7.32 -10.79 17.94
CA THR A 54 8.42 -11.70 17.55
C THR A 54 9.02 -11.31 16.21
N GLY A 55 8.20 -10.92 15.23
CA GLY A 55 8.66 -10.40 13.94
C GLY A 55 9.49 -9.13 14.07
N MET A 56 9.09 -8.21 14.95
CA MET A 56 9.84 -6.99 15.23
C MET A 56 11.15 -7.26 15.96
N GLN A 57 11.17 -8.22 16.89
CA GLN A 57 12.41 -8.67 17.55
C GLN A 57 13.39 -9.23 16.53
N ILE A 58 12.93 -10.08 15.61
CA ILE A 58 13.76 -10.62 14.52
C ILE A 58 14.24 -9.50 13.60
N LEU A 59 13.34 -8.60 13.18
CA LEU A 59 13.69 -7.50 12.28
C LEU A 59 14.78 -6.60 12.87
N ARG A 60 14.66 -6.26 14.16
CA ARG A 60 15.67 -5.48 14.90
C ARG A 60 16.97 -6.23 15.08
N ALA A 61 16.91 -7.54 15.35
CA ALA A 61 18.10 -8.37 15.52
C ALA A 61 18.88 -8.56 14.22
N THR A 62 18.18 -8.65 13.09
CA THR A 62 18.77 -8.91 11.77
C THR A 62 19.18 -7.63 11.04
N SER A 63 18.52 -6.49 11.32
CA SER A 63 18.75 -5.23 10.61
C SER A 63 19.41 -4.17 11.49
N ILE A 64 20.72 -4.32 11.72
CA ILE A 64 21.55 -3.44 12.59
C ILE A 64 21.54 -1.97 12.12
N ARG A 65 21.21 -1.71 10.85
CA ARG A 65 21.21 -0.39 10.21
C ARG A 65 19.84 0.31 10.19
N LEU A 66 18.78 -0.35 10.68
CA LEU A 66 17.41 0.17 10.64
C LEU A 66 16.95 0.46 12.06
N ASN A 67 16.56 1.70 12.32
CA ASN A 67 15.88 2.04 13.56
C ASN A 67 14.38 1.81 13.37
N VAL A 68 13.89 0.60 13.69
CA VAL A 68 12.50 0.19 13.40
C VAL A 68 11.63 0.29 14.65
N THR A 69 10.58 1.10 14.57
CA THR A 69 9.50 1.18 15.55
C THR A 69 8.22 0.59 14.99
N HIS A 70 7.47 -0.14 15.82
CA HIS A 70 6.13 -0.61 15.49
C HIS A 70 5.13 0.03 16.43
N ARG A 71 4.03 0.55 15.89
CA ARG A 71 2.91 1.09 16.67
C ARG A 71 1.60 0.52 16.15
N THR A 72 0.79 0.01 17.07
CA THR A 72 -0.57 -0.40 16.77
C THR A 72 -1.49 0.81 16.86
N LEU A 73 -2.32 1.00 15.84
CA LEU A 73 -3.25 2.12 15.76
C LEU A 73 -4.66 1.63 16.08
N MET A 74 -5.28 2.23 17.08
CA MET A 74 -6.62 1.93 17.57
C MET A 74 -7.34 3.24 17.88
N LYS A 75 -8.66 3.28 17.64
CA LYS A 75 -9.52 4.42 17.97
C LYS A 75 -10.06 4.21 19.37
N ASP A 76 -9.61 5.04 20.31
CA ASP A 76 -9.96 5.00 21.73
C ASP A 76 -9.65 3.65 22.43
N ASN A 77 -9.82 3.56 23.75
CA ASN A 77 -9.38 2.45 24.61
C ASN A 77 -10.03 1.09 24.26
N GLY A 78 -9.60 0.48 23.16
CA GLY A 78 -10.08 -0.80 22.67
C GLY A 78 -11.33 -0.64 21.79
N MET A 79 -11.13 -0.49 20.48
CA MET A 79 -12.20 -0.86 19.54
C MET A 79 -12.60 -2.32 19.83
N ALA A 80 -13.88 -2.54 20.12
CA ALA A 80 -14.37 -3.79 20.69
C ALA A 80 -14.58 -4.91 19.65
N ASP A 81 -14.73 -4.56 18.37
CA ASP A 81 -15.04 -5.53 17.31
C ASP A 81 -14.43 -5.18 15.94
N CYS A 82 -14.37 -6.19 15.07
CA CYS A 82 -13.80 -6.14 13.73
C CYS A 82 -14.52 -5.16 12.81
N LEU A 83 -15.85 -5.06 12.94
CA LEU A 83 -16.69 -4.20 12.09
C LEU A 83 -16.46 -2.71 12.40
N THR A 84 -16.22 -2.39 13.66
CA THR A 84 -15.88 -1.04 14.11
C THR A 84 -14.49 -0.66 13.61
N LEU A 85 -13.52 -1.59 13.64
CA LEU A 85 -12.23 -1.35 13.00
C LEU A 85 -12.39 -1.11 11.50
N LEU A 86 -13.08 -1.99 10.78
CA LEU A 86 -13.27 -1.87 9.33
C LEU A 86 -13.88 -0.51 8.93
N SER A 87 -14.85 -0.02 9.71
CA SER A 87 -15.49 1.28 9.46
C SER A 87 -14.63 2.49 9.81
N ASN A 88 -13.66 2.35 10.72
CA ASN A 88 -12.83 3.45 11.22
C ASN A 88 -11.35 3.37 10.80
N VAL A 89 -10.92 2.30 10.12
CA VAL A 89 -9.51 2.04 9.82
C VAL A 89 -8.87 3.19 9.03
N GLN A 90 -9.62 3.78 8.11
CA GLN A 90 -9.19 4.91 7.29
C GLN A 90 -8.97 6.17 8.15
N ASP A 91 -9.88 6.48 9.08
CA ASP A 91 -9.80 7.63 9.98
C ASP A 91 -8.59 7.50 10.93
N VAL A 92 -8.38 6.30 11.49
CA VAL A 92 -7.26 5.98 12.38
C VAL A 92 -5.91 6.11 11.67
N LEU A 93 -5.80 5.54 10.46
CA LEU A 93 -4.60 5.66 9.64
C LEU A 93 -4.33 7.11 9.24
N ALA A 94 -5.36 7.81 8.81
CA ALA A 94 -5.26 9.18 8.35
C ALA A 94 -4.81 10.12 9.49
N ARG A 95 -5.42 10.00 10.67
CA ARG A 95 -5.02 10.76 11.86
C ARG A 95 -3.55 10.51 12.20
N TRP A 96 -3.11 9.26 12.25
CA TRP A 96 -1.70 8.98 12.52
C TRP A 96 -0.81 9.60 11.43
N TYR A 97 -1.12 9.38 10.15
CA TYR A 97 -0.25 9.80 9.05
C TYR A 97 -0.10 11.32 8.94
N TYR A 98 -1.19 12.08 9.11
CA TYR A 98 -1.17 13.53 8.95
C TYR A 98 -0.88 14.30 10.25
N ALA A 99 -1.18 13.74 11.42
CA ALA A 99 -1.04 14.46 12.69
C ALA A 99 0.04 13.89 13.63
N GLU A 100 0.25 12.57 13.64
CA GLU A 100 1.10 11.91 14.66
C GLU A 100 2.40 11.33 14.11
N LYS A 101 2.52 11.16 12.78
CA LYS A 101 3.68 10.58 12.09
C LYS A 101 4.94 11.34 12.44
N ARG A 102 6.01 10.63 12.79
CA ARG A 102 7.32 11.25 13.00
C ARG A 102 7.83 11.86 11.70
N LYS A 103 8.36 13.08 11.76
CA LYS A 103 8.69 13.88 10.57
C LYS A 103 9.77 13.21 9.70
N ASP A 104 10.75 12.58 10.34
CA ASP A 104 11.92 11.99 9.68
C ASP A 104 11.84 10.45 9.51
N SER A 105 10.74 9.83 9.93
CA SER A 105 10.53 8.38 9.76
C SER A 105 9.97 8.08 8.37
N VAL A 106 10.44 6.97 7.78
CA VAL A 106 9.84 6.33 6.60
C VAL A 106 8.58 5.60 7.08
N PRO A 107 7.38 6.06 6.69
CA PRO A 107 6.14 5.41 7.10
C PRO A 107 5.90 4.18 6.25
N VAL A 108 5.68 3.04 6.90
CA VAL A 108 5.15 1.84 6.24
C VAL A 108 3.68 1.71 6.64
N ILE A 109 2.82 2.04 5.68
CA ILE A 109 1.36 1.94 5.79
C ILE A 109 0.88 0.83 4.86
N LEU A 110 -0.20 0.16 5.25
CA LEU A 110 -0.95 -0.73 4.38
C LEU A 110 -2.15 0.08 3.84
N THR A 111 -2.21 0.33 2.52
CA THR A 111 -2.85 1.52 1.85
C THR A 111 -3.95 1.17 0.80
N PRO A 112 -4.54 2.12 0.01
CA PRO A 112 -5.95 2.20 -0.48
C PRO A 112 -6.36 1.21 -1.56
N VAL A 113 -5.50 0.25 -1.82
CA VAL A 113 -5.90 -1.00 -2.42
C VAL A 113 -6.85 -1.67 -1.44
N VAL A 114 -8.11 -1.86 -1.83
CA VAL A 114 -9.03 -2.64 -1.01
C VAL A 114 -8.73 -4.12 -1.29
N LEU A 115 -7.99 -4.74 -0.37
CA LEU A 115 -7.67 -6.16 -0.43
C LEU A 115 -8.86 -6.97 0.09
N HIS A 116 -9.51 -7.72 -0.80
CA HIS A 116 -10.60 -8.63 -0.46
C HIS A 116 -10.13 -10.09 -0.46
N PHE A 117 -10.14 -10.70 0.73
CA PHE A 117 -9.87 -12.12 0.94
C PHE A 117 -11.15 -12.81 1.45
N GLY A 118 -12.08 -13.07 0.55
CA GLY A 118 -13.36 -13.68 0.92
C GLY A 118 -14.07 -14.32 -0.27
N LYS A 119 -15.29 -14.79 -0.03
CA LYS A 119 -16.14 -15.35 -1.09
C LYS A 119 -16.50 -14.28 -2.13
N ALA A 120 -16.81 -14.73 -3.34
CA ALA A 120 -17.27 -13.88 -4.44
C ALA A 120 -18.53 -13.07 -4.08
N SER A 121 -19.46 -13.67 -3.32
CA SER A 121 -20.68 -12.96 -2.87
C SER A 121 -20.38 -11.76 -1.97
N ALA A 122 -19.36 -11.86 -1.11
CA ALA A 122 -18.92 -10.75 -0.28
C ALA A 122 -18.28 -9.62 -1.11
N LEU A 123 -17.53 -9.98 -2.15
CA LEU A 123 -17.01 -8.99 -3.11
C LEU A 123 -18.14 -8.29 -3.84
N ARG A 124 -19.16 -9.03 -4.29
CA ARG A 124 -20.33 -8.44 -4.96
C ARG A 124 -21.00 -7.40 -4.07
N HIS A 125 -21.30 -7.74 -2.81
CA HIS A 125 -21.90 -6.78 -1.87
C HIS A 125 -21.01 -5.56 -1.60
N LEU A 126 -19.69 -5.75 -1.51
CA LEU A 126 -18.75 -4.65 -1.37
C LEU A 126 -18.82 -3.71 -2.60
N LEU A 127 -18.77 -4.27 -3.80
CA LEU A 127 -18.84 -3.50 -5.05
C LEU A 127 -20.19 -2.82 -5.25
N GLU A 128 -21.28 -3.44 -4.82
CA GLU A 128 -22.61 -2.84 -4.83
C GLU A 128 -22.65 -1.56 -3.99
N ARG A 129 -22.03 -1.59 -2.80
CA ARG A 129 -21.95 -0.44 -1.90
C ARG A 129 -20.95 0.60 -2.40
N ALA A 130 -19.81 0.17 -2.89
CA ALA A 130 -18.80 1.04 -3.48
C ALA A 130 -19.36 1.79 -4.70
N SER A 131 -20.14 1.12 -5.55
CA SER A 131 -20.78 1.74 -6.71
C SER A 131 -21.78 2.83 -6.29
N LYS A 132 -22.55 2.61 -5.22
CA LYS A 132 -23.46 3.62 -4.65
C LYS A 132 -22.73 4.84 -4.07
N LEU A 133 -21.45 4.68 -3.72
CA LEU A 133 -20.58 5.74 -3.18
C LEU A 133 -19.64 6.34 -4.23
N ASP A 134 -19.82 5.99 -5.51
CA ASP A 134 -18.94 6.41 -6.61
C ASP A 134 -17.46 6.08 -6.36
N MET A 135 -17.23 4.88 -5.81
CA MET A 135 -15.89 4.35 -5.52
C MET A 135 -15.45 3.26 -6.51
N THR A 136 -16.19 3.06 -7.60
CA THR A 136 -15.90 2.05 -8.63
C THR A 136 -15.58 2.71 -9.97
N ASN A 137 -14.69 3.69 -9.90
CA ASN A 137 -14.24 4.53 -11.01
C ASN A 137 -12.71 4.42 -11.17
N GLU A 138 -12.12 5.28 -11.99
CA GLU A 138 -10.70 5.26 -12.33
C GLU A 138 -9.77 5.50 -11.14
N HIS A 139 -10.28 6.00 -10.00
CA HIS A 139 -9.46 6.39 -8.84
C HIS A 139 -9.26 5.28 -7.80
N TYR A 140 -10.00 4.17 -7.88
CA TYR A 140 -9.99 3.11 -6.88
C TYR A 140 -9.70 1.75 -7.48
N VAL A 141 -8.83 0.98 -6.82
CA VAL A 141 -8.52 -0.41 -7.21
C VAL A 141 -8.96 -1.35 -6.10
N PHE A 142 -9.83 -2.30 -6.44
CA PHE A 142 -10.17 -3.44 -5.59
C PHE A 142 -9.34 -4.62 -6.02
N ILE A 143 -8.52 -5.16 -5.11
CA ILE A 143 -7.77 -6.38 -5.38
C ILE A 143 -8.46 -7.52 -4.63
N ALA A 144 -9.02 -8.45 -5.39
CA ALA A 144 -9.59 -9.68 -4.86
C ALA A 144 -8.61 -10.83 -5.06
N ALA A 145 -8.55 -11.76 -4.11
CA ALA A 145 -7.77 -12.97 -4.26
C ALA A 145 -8.68 -14.20 -4.33
N ARG A 146 -8.55 -14.98 -5.40
CA ARG A 146 -9.12 -16.33 -5.51
C ARG A 146 -7.97 -17.34 -5.50
N PRO A 147 -7.74 -18.06 -4.39
CA PRO A 147 -6.61 -18.99 -4.29
C PRO A 147 -6.59 -20.00 -5.45
N PHE A 148 -7.73 -20.63 -5.74
CA PHE A 148 -7.92 -21.53 -6.88
C PHE A 148 -9.41 -21.59 -7.27
N PRO A 149 -9.75 -22.04 -8.49
CA PRO A 149 -11.14 -22.22 -8.90
C PRO A 149 -11.81 -23.33 -8.06
N HIS A 150 -12.82 -22.99 -7.26
CA HIS A 150 -13.63 -23.94 -6.52
C HIS A 150 -14.94 -23.29 -6.04
N SER A 151 -16.05 -24.03 -6.01
CA SER A 151 -17.36 -23.50 -5.60
C SER A 151 -17.40 -22.91 -4.19
N MET A 152 -16.51 -23.35 -3.29
CA MET A 152 -16.42 -22.82 -1.93
C MET A 152 -16.13 -21.31 -1.88
N PHE A 153 -15.38 -20.81 -2.87
CA PHE A 153 -15.06 -19.38 -3.01
C PHE A 153 -16.10 -18.63 -3.84
N GLY A 154 -16.98 -19.36 -4.54
CA GLY A 154 -17.95 -18.81 -5.47
C GLY A 154 -17.33 -18.42 -6.82
N THR A 155 -18.19 -17.89 -7.69
CA THR A 155 -17.81 -17.43 -9.02
C THR A 155 -17.56 -15.92 -8.98
N PHE A 156 -16.32 -15.51 -9.24
CA PHE A 156 -15.94 -14.09 -9.33
C PHE A 156 -16.37 -13.54 -10.70
N SER A 157 -17.68 -13.38 -10.88
CA SER A 157 -18.31 -12.80 -12.05
C SER A 157 -19.33 -11.75 -11.62
N TRP A 158 -19.57 -10.76 -12.48
CA TRP A 158 -20.59 -9.75 -12.25
C TRP A 158 -22.01 -10.26 -12.52
N GLN A 159 -22.16 -11.33 -13.31
CA GLN A 159 -23.47 -11.80 -13.78
C GLN A 159 -24.07 -12.82 -12.82
N GLU A 160 -25.15 -12.43 -12.12
CA GLU A 160 -25.93 -13.32 -11.25
C GLU A 160 -27.44 -13.33 -11.60
N LEU A 161 -27.82 -12.76 -12.75
CA LEU A 161 -29.21 -12.59 -13.18
C LEU A 161 -30.02 -11.77 -12.17
N GLN A 162 -29.37 -10.80 -11.53
CA GLN A 162 -29.99 -9.87 -10.59
C GLN A 162 -30.15 -8.48 -11.19
N GLN A 163 -31.01 -7.65 -10.59
CA GLN A 163 -31.31 -6.30 -11.10
C GLN A 163 -30.10 -5.36 -11.10
N ASP A 164 -29.14 -5.59 -10.19
CA ASP A 164 -27.92 -4.82 -10.01
C ASP A 164 -26.77 -5.27 -10.94
N ASP A 165 -26.94 -6.33 -11.73
CA ASP A 165 -25.90 -6.87 -12.63
C ASP A 165 -25.25 -5.80 -13.52
N LYS A 166 -26.03 -4.83 -14.01
CA LYS A 166 -25.49 -3.73 -14.82
C LYS A 166 -24.52 -2.84 -14.04
N ALA A 167 -24.87 -2.50 -12.79
CA ALA A 167 -24.02 -1.69 -11.92
C ALA A 167 -22.78 -2.48 -11.48
N ILE A 168 -22.96 -3.76 -11.14
CA ILE A 168 -21.86 -4.64 -10.75
C ILE A 168 -20.90 -4.89 -11.93
N ARG A 169 -21.40 -5.02 -13.16
CA ARG A 169 -20.55 -5.11 -14.36
C ARG A 169 -19.62 -3.91 -14.46
N THR A 170 -20.16 -2.70 -14.34
CA THR A 170 -19.34 -1.49 -14.32
C THR A 170 -18.36 -1.50 -13.15
N ALA A 171 -18.81 -1.92 -11.96
CA ALA A 171 -17.95 -1.97 -10.79
C ALA A 171 -16.77 -2.95 -10.94
N TYR A 172 -16.94 -4.06 -11.63
CA TYR A 172 -15.87 -5.03 -11.90
C TYR A 172 -14.73 -4.46 -12.76
N GLN A 173 -14.91 -3.31 -13.43
CA GLN A 173 -13.80 -2.60 -14.11
C GLN A 173 -12.74 -2.12 -13.11
N SER A 174 -13.13 -1.85 -11.86
CA SER A 174 -12.22 -1.46 -10.77
C SER A 174 -11.59 -2.65 -10.05
N VAL A 175 -11.81 -3.88 -10.52
CA VAL A 175 -11.33 -5.11 -9.85
C VAL A 175 -10.12 -5.70 -10.57
N ILE A 176 -9.07 -5.97 -9.80
CA ILE A 176 -7.98 -6.86 -10.16
C ILE A 176 -8.16 -8.15 -9.37
N LEU A 177 -8.22 -9.28 -10.07
CA LEU A 177 -8.35 -10.59 -9.45
C LEU A 177 -7.01 -11.33 -9.53
N ILE A 178 -6.48 -11.70 -8.36
CA ILE A 178 -5.26 -12.48 -8.23
C ILE A 178 -5.64 -13.95 -8.04
N GLN A 179 -5.05 -14.84 -8.83
CA GLN A 179 -5.28 -16.27 -8.73
C GLN A 179 -3.98 -17.06 -8.86
N ILE A 180 -3.79 -18.08 -8.02
CA ILE A 180 -2.67 -19.00 -8.16
C ILE A 180 -3.00 -20.04 -9.23
N ILE A 181 -2.05 -20.29 -10.12
CA ILE A 181 -2.09 -21.35 -11.13
C ILE A 181 -1.39 -22.57 -10.54
N TYR A 182 -2.17 -23.60 -10.19
CA TYR A 182 -1.64 -24.85 -9.63
C TYR A 182 -1.42 -25.95 -10.68
N LEU A 183 -2.24 -25.97 -11.74
CA LEU A 183 -2.36 -27.12 -12.64
C LEU A 183 -2.28 -26.72 -14.10
N GLU A 184 -1.56 -27.52 -14.86
CA GLU A 184 -1.80 -27.69 -16.29
C GLU A 184 -2.92 -28.72 -16.48
N GLU A 185 -3.91 -28.41 -17.33
CA GLU A 185 -5.00 -29.34 -17.64
C GLU A 185 -4.53 -30.48 -18.57
N THR A 186 -3.72 -31.40 -18.04
CA THR A 186 -3.25 -32.57 -18.79
C THR A 186 -4.33 -33.65 -18.87
N GLN A 187 -4.28 -34.48 -19.91
CA GLN A 187 -5.16 -35.65 -20.03
C GLN A 187 -4.97 -36.62 -18.86
N GLN A 188 -3.76 -36.69 -18.30
CA GLN A 188 -3.46 -37.51 -17.13
C GLN A 188 -4.13 -36.98 -15.86
N ALA A 189 -4.12 -35.65 -15.65
CA ALA A 189 -4.84 -35.03 -14.54
C ALA A 189 -6.35 -35.29 -14.62
N LYS A 190 -6.95 -35.22 -15.82
CA LYS A 190 -8.37 -35.53 -16.04
C LYS A 190 -8.71 -36.99 -15.66
N ARG A 191 -7.91 -37.96 -16.12
CA ARG A 191 -8.09 -39.39 -15.78
C ARG A 191 -7.94 -39.66 -14.28
N THR A 192 -6.97 -39.01 -13.65
CA THR A 192 -6.69 -39.18 -12.22
C THR A 192 -7.82 -38.58 -11.37
N ALA A 193 -8.32 -37.39 -11.75
CA ALA A 193 -9.47 -36.76 -11.11
C ALA A 193 -10.75 -37.62 -11.20
N GLU A 194 -11.00 -38.29 -12.32
CA GLU A 194 -12.11 -39.25 -12.45
C GLU A 194 -11.93 -40.46 -11.50
N THR A 195 -10.70 -40.92 -11.32
CA THR A 195 -10.37 -42.02 -10.40
C THR A 195 -10.65 -41.61 -8.96
N TRP A 196 -10.19 -40.42 -8.54
CA TRP A 196 -10.51 -39.88 -7.21
C TRP A 196 -12.00 -39.70 -6.99
N ARG A 197 -12.76 -39.30 -8.01
CA ARG A 197 -14.21 -39.20 -7.94
C ARG A 197 -14.88 -40.55 -7.71
N LYS A 198 -14.44 -41.59 -8.43
CA LYS A 198 -14.94 -42.96 -8.22
C LYS A 198 -14.64 -43.47 -6.80
N LEU A 199 -13.42 -43.25 -6.32
CA LEU A 199 -13.01 -43.64 -4.95
C LEU A 199 -13.79 -42.88 -3.87
N SER A 200 -13.96 -41.57 -4.04
CA SER A 200 -14.76 -40.75 -3.12
C SER A 200 -16.21 -41.22 -3.07
N ASN A 201 -16.81 -41.54 -4.22
CA ASN A 201 -18.20 -42.02 -4.29
C ASN A 201 -18.38 -43.43 -3.71
N ALA A 202 -17.34 -44.27 -3.77
CA ALA A 202 -17.35 -45.62 -3.18
C ALA A 202 -17.13 -45.60 -1.66
N SER A 203 -16.65 -44.49 -1.10
CA SER A 203 -16.46 -44.33 0.34
C SER A 203 -17.78 -43.96 1.04
N ASN A 204 -17.98 -44.42 2.28
CA ASN A 204 -19.13 -44.01 3.11
C ASN A 204 -19.03 -42.55 3.63
N LEU A 205 -18.07 -41.78 3.12
CA LEU A 205 -17.93 -40.36 3.43
C LEU A 205 -18.96 -39.55 2.65
N THR A 206 -19.38 -38.42 3.20
CA THR A 206 -20.38 -37.52 2.60
C THR A 206 -20.04 -37.27 1.13
N ILE A 207 -21.01 -37.47 0.22
CA ILE A 207 -20.83 -37.23 -1.21
C ILE A 207 -20.46 -35.75 -1.40
N LEU A 208 -19.18 -35.49 -1.72
CA LEU A 208 -18.72 -34.15 -2.05
C LEU A 208 -19.22 -33.79 -3.44
N ARG A 209 -19.99 -32.70 -3.53
CA ARG A 209 -20.53 -32.17 -4.80
C ARG A 209 -19.41 -31.75 -5.76
N GLU A 210 -18.30 -31.27 -5.22
CA GLU A 210 -17.08 -30.90 -5.94
C GLU A 210 -15.87 -31.39 -5.14
N LEU A 211 -14.89 -31.97 -5.84
CA LEU A 211 -13.65 -32.40 -5.21
C LEU A 211 -12.64 -31.24 -5.17
N PRO A 212 -11.91 -31.07 -4.06
CA PRO A 212 -10.87 -30.06 -3.98
C PRO A 212 -9.60 -30.55 -4.68
N LEU A 213 -9.61 -30.53 -6.03
CA LEU A 213 -8.58 -31.16 -6.86
C LEU A 213 -7.16 -30.67 -6.56
N VAL A 214 -6.98 -29.39 -6.23
CA VAL A 214 -5.66 -28.81 -5.89
C VAL A 214 -5.05 -29.47 -4.66
N PHE A 215 -5.85 -29.80 -3.63
CA PHE A 215 -5.35 -30.49 -2.44
C PHE A 215 -5.08 -31.97 -2.71
N LEU A 216 -5.94 -32.63 -3.50
CA LEU A 216 -5.75 -34.02 -3.90
C LEU A 216 -4.48 -34.19 -4.74
N GLU A 217 -4.27 -33.32 -5.72
CA GLU A 217 -3.06 -33.26 -6.53
C GLU A 217 -1.83 -32.95 -5.68
N SER A 218 -1.88 -31.93 -4.82
CA SER A 218 -0.73 -31.61 -3.96
C SER A 218 -0.35 -32.79 -3.06
N THR A 219 -1.34 -33.56 -2.59
CA THR A 219 -1.12 -34.76 -1.78
C THR A 219 -0.54 -35.90 -2.60
N HIS A 220 -1.09 -36.16 -3.80
CA HIS A 220 -0.58 -37.17 -4.74
C HIS A 220 0.88 -36.87 -5.13
N ASN A 221 1.15 -35.61 -5.47
CA ASN A 221 2.48 -35.13 -5.81
C ASN A 221 3.44 -35.28 -4.63
N ALA A 222 3.01 -35.04 -3.39
CA ALA A 222 3.85 -35.24 -2.20
C ALA A 222 4.34 -36.69 -2.06
N PHE A 223 3.49 -37.67 -2.35
CA PHE A 223 3.90 -39.08 -2.34
C PHE A 223 4.91 -39.40 -3.45
N GLN A 224 4.71 -38.85 -4.65
CA GLN A 224 5.66 -39.06 -5.76
C GLN A 224 7.00 -38.36 -5.54
N MET A 225 7.00 -37.14 -4.99
CA MET A 225 8.24 -36.47 -4.59
C MET A 225 8.99 -37.29 -3.54
N LEU A 226 8.28 -37.83 -2.54
CA LEU A 226 8.87 -38.71 -1.53
C LEU A 226 9.45 -39.97 -2.17
N GLU A 227 8.74 -40.61 -3.10
CA GLU A 227 9.25 -41.76 -3.85
C GLU A 227 10.55 -41.43 -4.57
N GLN A 228 10.60 -40.30 -5.28
CA GLN A 228 11.79 -39.87 -6.02
C GLN A 228 12.98 -39.63 -5.08
N VAL A 229 12.77 -38.95 -3.94
CA VAL A 229 13.81 -38.73 -2.93
C VAL A 229 14.31 -40.06 -2.35
N LEU A 230 13.40 -40.95 -1.92
CA LEU A 230 13.78 -42.24 -1.34
C LEU A 230 14.51 -43.14 -2.33
N CYS A 231 14.05 -43.19 -3.58
CA CYS A 231 14.72 -43.92 -4.66
C CYS A 231 16.11 -43.33 -4.96
N GLY A 232 16.25 -42.01 -4.92
CA GLY A 232 17.54 -41.32 -5.08
C GLY A 232 18.53 -41.72 -4.00
N LEU A 233 18.10 -41.66 -2.72
CA LEU A 233 18.89 -42.07 -1.57
C LEU A 233 19.26 -43.55 -1.60
N ALA A 234 18.34 -44.43 -2.03
CA ALA A 234 18.61 -45.85 -2.16
C ALA A 234 19.70 -46.12 -3.21
N LYS A 235 19.66 -45.40 -4.34
CA LYS A 235 20.64 -45.55 -5.42
C LYS A 235 22.02 -44.99 -5.05
N SER A 236 22.08 -43.91 -4.26
CA SER A 236 23.36 -43.36 -3.79
C SER A 236 23.98 -44.15 -2.65
N GLY A 237 23.20 -45.02 -1.99
CA GLY A 237 23.62 -45.76 -0.79
C GLY A 237 23.49 -44.95 0.51
N ASP A 238 22.90 -43.76 0.46
CA ASP A 238 22.70 -42.87 1.61
C ASP A 238 21.41 -43.15 2.39
N LEU A 239 20.62 -44.14 1.94
CA LEU A 239 19.42 -44.60 2.63
C LEU A 239 19.79 -45.47 3.85
N ASP A 240 20.30 -44.84 4.89
CA ASP A 240 20.51 -45.44 6.21
C ASP A 240 19.22 -45.34 7.06
N PRO A 241 18.76 -46.41 7.74
CA PRO A 241 17.70 -46.33 8.74
C PRO A 241 17.87 -45.21 9.77
N SER A 242 19.10 -44.78 10.07
CA SER A 242 19.37 -43.64 10.95
C SER A 242 19.04 -42.27 10.32
N SER A 243 19.18 -42.12 9.00
CA SER A 243 18.88 -40.88 8.28
C SER A 243 17.37 -40.64 8.18
N LEU A 244 16.58 -41.72 8.14
CA LEU A 244 15.10 -41.68 8.21
C LEU A 244 14.55 -41.28 9.59
N GLN A 245 15.36 -41.31 10.64
CA GLN A 245 14.96 -40.83 11.98
C GLN A 245 15.05 -39.29 12.09
N SER A 246 15.72 -38.63 11.14
CA SER A 246 15.84 -37.18 11.09
C SER A 246 14.90 -36.59 10.05
N GLY A 247 13.74 -36.09 10.49
CA GLY A 247 12.81 -35.39 9.60
C GLY A 247 13.44 -34.17 8.91
N ARG A 248 14.36 -33.47 9.60
CA ARG A 248 15.14 -32.37 9.01
C ARG A 248 16.13 -32.84 7.95
N GLY A 249 16.78 -33.99 8.18
CA GLY A 249 17.69 -34.62 7.22
C GLY A 249 16.95 -34.99 5.94
N LEU A 250 15.84 -35.70 6.08
CA LEU A 250 14.98 -36.09 4.96
C LEU A 250 14.43 -34.86 4.22
N ALA A 251 13.92 -33.85 4.93
CA ALA A 251 13.37 -32.63 4.33
C ALA A 251 14.39 -31.85 3.48
N LYS A 252 15.68 -31.87 3.85
CA LYS A 252 16.74 -31.18 3.10
C LYS A 252 16.85 -31.66 1.65
N HIS A 253 16.50 -32.92 1.37
CA HIS A 253 16.52 -33.48 0.02
C HIS A 253 15.38 -32.98 -0.87
N PHE A 254 14.44 -32.21 -0.33
CA PHE A 254 13.36 -31.59 -1.09
C PHE A 254 13.65 -30.13 -1.46
N PHE A 255 14.53 -29.46 -0.72
CA PHE A 255 14.68 -28.00 -0.82
C PHE A 255 15.48 -27.61 -2.05
N GLY A 256 14.96 -26.66 -2.84
CA GLY A 256 15.61 -26.21 -4.07
C GLY A 256 15.51 -27.19 -5.24
N GLU A 257 14.78 -28.29 -5.08
CA GLU A 257 14.66 -29.34 -6.10
C GLU A 257 13.45 -29.12 -7.03
N ALA A 258 13.60 -29.58 -8.26
CA ALA A 258 12.52 -29.65 -9.26
C ALA A 258 12.16 -31.11 -9.52
N PHE A 259 10.87 -31.42 -9.36
CA PHE A 259 10.33 -32.77 -9.51
C PHE A 259 9.47 -32.86 -10.77
N SER A 260 9.79 -33.83 -11.63
CA SER A 260 8.95 -34.19 -12.78
C SER A 260 7.96 -35.28 -12.33
N LEU A 261 6.70 -34.91 -12.16
CA LEU A 261 5.64 -35.78 -11.63
C LEU A 261 4.62 -36.11 -12.72
N ASP A 262 3.70 -37.06 -12.46
CA ASP A 262 2.71 -37.48 -13.47
C ASP A 262 1.60 -36.44 -13.73
N LEU A 263 1.31 -35.57 -12.76
CA LEU A 263 0.33 -34.49 -12.86
C LEU A 263 0.93 -33.15 -13.29
N GLY A 264 2.25 -33.07 -13.45
CA GLY A 264 2.97 -31.87 -13.85
C GLY A 264 4.27 -31.68 -13.08
N ASN A 265 5.02 -30.65 -13.44
CA ASN A 265 6.28 -30.34 -12.77
C ASN A 265 6.02 -29.52 -11.50
N VAL A 266 6.71 -29.87 -10.42
CA VAL A 266 6.65 -29.15 -9.14
C VAL A 266 8.06 -28.77 -8.72
N THR A 267 8.30 -27.48 -8.51
CA THR A 267 9.59 -26.99 -8.02
C THR A 267 9.44 -26.44 -6.61
N LEU A 268 10.32 -26.83 -5.71
CA LEU A 268 10.42 -26.28 -4.37
C LEU A 268 11.58 -25.26 -4.35
N ASN A 269 11.36 -24.10 -3.72
CA ASN A 269 12.42 -23.12 -3.53
C ASN A 269 13.37 -23.54 -2.39
N SER A 270 14.40 -22.73 -2.14
CA SER A 270 15.42 -23.01 -1.12
C SER A 270 14.88 -23.09 0.31
N ALA A 271 13.69 -22.55 0.57
CA ALA A 271 12.97 -22.68 1.85
C ALA A 271 12.07 -23.91 1.93
N GLY A 272 12.00 -24.74 0.87
CA GLY A 272 11.12 -25.90 0.81
C GLY A 272 9.65 -25.56 0.51
N VAL A 273 9.39 -24.36 -0.02
CA VAL A 273 8.04 -23.92 -0.40
C VAL A 273 7.84 -24.16 -1.90
N ARG A 274 6.67 -24.66 -2.29
CA ARG A 274 6.32 -24.83 -3.71
C ARG A 274 6.31 -23.47 -4.39
N ARG A 275 7.11 -23.34 -5.45
CA ARG A 275 7.11 -22.15 -6.29
C ARG A 275 5.75 -21.97 -6.93
N SER A 276 5.25 -20.77 -6.83
CA SER A 276 3.92 -20.42 -7.30
C SER A 276 3.99 -19.61 -8.58
N THR A 277 3.08 -19.94 -9.51
CA THR A 277 2.77 -19.08 -10.66
C THR A 277 1.45 -18.40 -10.37
N THR A 278 1.40 -17.07 -10.50
CA THR A 278 0.21 -16.28 -10.17
C THR A 278 -0.30 -15.56 -11.40
N ALA A 279 -1.58 -15.70 -11.69
CA ALA A 279 -2.29 -14.91 -12.69
C ALA A 279 -2.85 -13.64 -12.06
N VAL A 280 -2.65 -12.53 -12.76
CA VAL A 280 -3.37 -11.27 -12.52
C VAL A 280 -4.42 -11.13 -13.62
N GLN A 281 -5.67 -10.98 -13.21
CA GLN A 281 -6.81 -10.91 -14.11
C GLN A 281 -7.50 -9.56 -13.99
N GLN A 282 -7.93 -9.03 -15.12
CA GLN A 282 -8.72 -7.80 -15.24
C GLN A 282 -9.94 -8.07 -16.11
N MET A 283 -11.01 -7.29 -15.91
CA MET A 283 -12.20 -7.43 -16.73
C MET A 283 -11.96 -6.87 -18.13
N ASN A 284 -12.24 -7.67 -19.15
CA ASN A 284 -12.33 -7.19 -20.52
C ASN A 284 -13.67 -6.45 -20.70
N ASN A 285 -13.61 -5.20 -21.16
CA ASN A 285 -14.80 -4.34 -21.30
C ASN A 285 -15.80 -4.86 -22.34
N ASP A 286 -15.31 -5.47 -23.43
CA ASP A 286 -16.14 -5.95 -24.53
C ASP A 286 -16.88 -7.22 -24.12
N SER A 287 -16.13 -8.22 -23.63
CA SER A 287 -16.69 -9.52 -23.23
C SER A 287 -17.37 -9.50 -21.85
N GLY A 288 -16.98 -8.55 -20.99
CA GLY A 288 -17.34 -8.52 -19.58
C GLY A 288 -16.72 -9.67 -18.78
N GLN A 289 -15.77 -10.43 -19.32
CA GLN A 289 -15.15 -11.56 -18.62
C GLN A 289 -13.84 -11.15 -17.98
N MET A 290 -13.47 -11.80 -16.87
CA MET A 290 -12.14 -11.67 -16.29
C MET A 290 -11.15 -12.44 -17.17
N GLU A 291 -10.12 -11.75 -17.64
CA GLU A 291 -9.08 -12.31 -18.49
C GLU A 291 -7.71 -12.11 -17.85
N THR A 292 -6.83 -13.10 -17.99
CA THR A 292 -5.45 -12.99 -17.51
C THR A 292 -4.70 -11.98 -18.35
N VAL A 293 -4.16 -10.95 -17.69
CA VAL A 293 -3.38 -9.87 -18.32
C VAL A 293 -1.90 -9.98 -18.00
N ILE A 294 -1.54 -10.54 -16.84
CA ILE A 294 -0.15 -10.74 -16.40
C ILE A 294 -0.03 -12.12 -15.77
N ILE A 295 1.08 -12.81 -16.04
CA ILE A 295 1.51 -14.01 -15.32
C ILE A 295 2.80 -13.69 -14.57
N ALA A 296 2.82 -13.99 -13.28
CA ALA A 296 3.97 -13.81 -12.41
C ALA A 296 4.56 -15.18 -12.05
N HIS A 297 5.82 -15.42 -12.42
CA HIS A 297 6.55 -16.65 -12.13
C HIS A 297 7.57 -16.41 -11.01
N GLU A 298 7.45 -17.14 -9.91
CA GLU A 298 8.42 -17.06 -8.80
C GLU A 298 9.79 -17.63 -9.22
N ARG A 299 10.85 -16.87 -8.95
CA ARG A 299 12.26 -17.24 -9.14
C ARG A 299 12.90 -17.74 -7.84
N ASP A 300 14.10 -18.29 -7.95
CA ASP A 300 14.90 -18.86 -6.85
C ASP A 300 15.25 -17.85 -5.75
N ASP A 301 15.38 -16.58 -6.10
CA ASP A 301 15.67 -15.46 -5.20
C ASP A 301 14.41 -14.82 -4.59
N TYR A 302 13.27 -15.51 -4.70
CA TYR A 302 11.94 -15.02 -4.31
C TYR A 302 11.47 -13.77 -5.08
N SER A 303 12.17 -13.39 -6.15
CA SER A 303 11.68 -12.39 -7.10
C SER A 303 10.66 -13.00 -8.03
N TYR A 304 9.92 -12.16 -8.74
CA TYR A 304 8.97 -12.59 -9.76
C TYR A 304 9.46 -12.18 -11.14
N ASP A 305 9.36 -13.10 -12.10
CA ASP A 305 9.35 -12.78 -13.52
C ASP A 305 7.93 -12.42 -13.94
N TRP A 306 7.78 -11.32 -14.67
CA TRP A 306 6.47 -10.79 -15.03
C TRP A 306 6.28 -10.90 -16.54
N GLU A 307 5.42 -11.82 -16.96
CA GLU A 307 4.98 -11.97 -18.34
C GLU A 307 3.71 -11.13 -18.55
N ILE A 308 3.85 -10.05 -19.32
CA ILE A 308 2.73 -9.18 -19.67
C ILE A 308 2.06 -9.72 -20.94
N LEU A 309 0.88 -10.31 -20.79
CA LEU A 309 0.11 -10.86 -21.91
C LEU A 309 -0.69 -9.80 -22.65
N LYS A 310 -1.16 -8.77 -21.92
CA LYS A 310 -1.93 -7.66 -22.46
C LYS A 310 -1.47 -6.35 -21.81
N PRO A 311 -1.41 -5.24 -22.57
CA PRO A 311 -1.07 -3.94 -22.01
C PRO A 311 -2.15 -3.51 -21.00
N GLU A 312 -1.72 -2.76 -19.98
CA GLU A 312 -2.62 -2.20 -18.97
C GLU A 312 -3.65 -1.27 -19.63
N ASN A 313 -4.93 -1.49 -19.31
CA ASN A 313 -6.02 -0.62 -19.72
C ASN A 313 -6.92 -0.34 -18.52
N TRP A 314 -6.63 0.76 -17.83
CA TRP A 314 -7.36 1.18 -16.64
C TRP A 314 -8.32 2.31 -16.98
N TYR A 315 -9.59 2.00 -17.24
CA TYR A 315 -10.59 2.99 -17.66
C TYR A 315 -10.15 3.84 -18.88
N GLY A 316 -9.42 3.23 -19.83
CA GLY A 316 -8.86 3.93 -20.99
C GLY A 316 -7.49 4.58 -20.75
N ASN A 317 -6.96 4.51 -19.52
CA ASN A 317 -5.63 4.98 -19.18
C ASN A 317 -4.59 3.85 -19.21
N THR A 318 -3.33 4.23 -19.37
CA THR A 318 -2.17 3.32 -19.41
C THR A 318 -1.52 3.09 -18.04
N HIS A 319 -2.12 3.61 -16.96
CA HIS A 319 -1.56 3.53 -15.62
C HIS A 319 -2.67 3.34 -14.58
N LEU A 320 -2.35 2.58 -13.54
CA LEU A 320 -3.18 2.47 -12.34
C LEU A 320 -3.19 3.80 -11.57
N PRO A 321 -4.26 4.06 -10.78
CA PRO A 321 -4.33 5.25 -9.97
C PRO A 321 -3.23 5.24 -8.89
N PRO A 322 -2.79 6.42 -8.44
CA PRO A 322 -1.82 6.51 -7.37
C PRO A 322 -2.39 5.93 -6.07
N ASN A 323 -1.52 5.40 -5.23
CA ASN A 323 -1.85 4.85 -3.92
C ASN A 323 -2.20 5.92 -2.86
N GLU A 324 -2.30 7.20 -3.24
CA GLU A 324 -2.77 8.30 -2.40
C GLU A 324 -3.51 9.30 -3.30
N PRO A 325 -4.69 9.80 -2.91
CA PRO A 325 -5.36 10.89 -3.61
C PRO A 325 -4.48 12.14 -3.70
N PHE A 326 -4.73 12.98 -4.71
CA PHE A 326 -3.93 14.19 -4.96
C PHE A 326 -3.79 15.11 -3.73
N CYS A 327 -4.89 15.35 -3.00
CA CYS A 327 -4.90 16.17 -1.78
C CYS A 327 -4.62 15.37 -0.49
N GLY A 328 -4.23 14.09 -0.61
CA GLY A 328 -4.15 13.17 0.52
C GLY A 328 -5.53 12.68 0.97
N PHE A 329 -5.58 11.60 1.75
CA PHE A 329 -6.82 10.98 2.22
C PHE A 329 -7.70 11.93 3.06
N MET A 330 -7.11 12.90 3.77
CA MET A 330 -7.85 13.92 4.52
C MET A 330 -8.03 15.24 3.76
N GLY A 331 -7.51 15.36 2.53
CA GLY A 331 -7.50 16.64 1.82
C GLY A 331 -6.53 17.69 2.39
N LEU A 332 -5.64 17.30 3.32
CA LEU A 332 -4.77 18.20 4.07
C LEU A 332 -3.35 18.33 3.49
N LYS A 333 -3.06 17.69 2.35
CA LYS A 333 -1.74 17.81 1.73
C LYS A 333 -1.47 19.27 1.36
N SER A 334 -0.25 19.74 1.62
CA SER A 334 0.12 21.16 1.45
C SER A 334 -0.15 21.70 0.05
N VAL A 335 -0.12 20.83 -0.97
CA VAL A 335 -0.47 21.16 -2.37
C VAL A 335 -1.90 21.69 -2.49
N CYS A 336 -2.81 21.26 -1.62
CA CYS A 336 -4.20 21.69 -1.57
C CYS A 336 -4.50 22.66 -0.40
N ASP A 337 -3.48 23.09 0.36
CA ASP A 337 -3.68 24.03 1.46
C ASP A 337 -3.78 25.48 0.95
N THR A 338 -5.02 25.93 0.74
CA THR A 338 -5.33 27.29 0.32
C THR A 338 -4.97 28.35 1.38
N ARG A 339 -4.68 27.94 2.62
CA ARG A 339 -4.25 28.85 3.69
C ARG A 339 -2.88 29.46 3.43
N ASP A 340 -1.98 28.78 2.70
CA ASP A 340 -0.68 29.37 2.35
C ASP A 340 -0.83 30.51 1.34
N ILE A 341 -1.79 30.38 0.40
CA ILE A 341 -2.14 31.45 -0.54
C ILE A 341 -2.76 32.63 0.21
N GLN A 342 -3.74 32.38 1.08
CA GLN A 342 -4.36 33.47 1.86
C GLN A 342 -3.37 34.16 2.78
N ARG A 343 -2.48 33.41 3.44
CA ARG A 343 -1.43 33.97 4.31
C ARG A 343 -0.46 34.84 3.51
N LYS A 344 -0.03 34.41 2.32
CA LYS A 344 0.81 35.22 1.43
C LYS A 344 0.12 36.52 0.99
N THR A 345 -1.17 36.46 0.66
CA THR A 345 -1.96 37.65 0.27
C THR A 345 -2.14 38.63 1.44
N ILE A 346 -2.40 38.13 2.66
CA ILE A 346 -2.50 38.95 3.87
C ILE A 346 -1.15 39.61 4.19
N VAL A 347 -0.06 38.87 4.13
CA VAL A 347 1.29 39.42 4.39
C VAL A 347 1.64 40.50 3.37
N LEU A 348 1.37 40.26 2.07
CA LEU A 348 1.64 41.24 1.01
C LEU A 348 0.85 42.54 1.21
N SER A 349 -0.45 42.43 1.53
CA SER A 349 -1.30 43.60 1.75
C SER A 349 -0.87 44.42 2.97
N VAL A 350 -0.49 43.77 4.08
CA VAL A 350 0.06 44.46 5.27
C VAL A 350 1.36 45.19 4.94
N CYS A 351 2.29 44.55 4.20
CA CYS A 351 3.54 45.18 3.80
C CYS A 351 3.33 46.43 2.92
N VAL A 352 2.36 46.40 1.99
CA VAL A 352 2.04 47.55 1.13
C VAL A 352 1.49 48.71 1.97
N VAL A 353 0.56 48.44 2.89
CA VAL A 353 -0.02 49.47 3.76
C VAL A 353 1.04 50.10 4.65
N LEU A 354 1.91 49.29 5.27
CA LEU A 354 3.01 49.79 6.10
C LEU A 354 4.01 50.64 5.28
N SER A 355 4.31 50.23 4.04
CA SER A 355 5.21 51.00 3.16
C SER A 355 4.62 52.35 2.77
N LEU A 356 3.32 52.42 2.51
CA LEU A 356 2.61 53.67 2.20
C LEU A 356 2.56 54.60 3.43
N LEU A 357 2.30 54.07 4.62
CA LEU A 357 2.33 54.85 5.86
C LEU A 357 3.74 55.37 6.18
N PHE A 358 4.76 54.54 6.01
CA PHE A 358 6.14 54.96 6.22
C PHE A 358 6.56 56.04 5.20
N GLY A 359 6.17 55.86 3.93
CA GLY A 359 6.39 56.83 2.87
C GLY A 359 5.69 58.17 3.14
N SER A 360 4.47 58.16 3.66
CA SER A 360 3.73 59.40 3.97
C SER A 360 4.34 60.15 5.17
N VAL A 361 4.84 59.44 6.19
CA VAL A 361 5.56 60.05 7.32
C VAL A 361 6.89 60.66 6.85
N ILE A 362 7.64 59.97 5.98
CA ILE A 362 8.89 60.51 5.42
C ILE A 362 8.59 61.73 4.55
N ALA A 363 7.60 61.65 3.66
CA ALA A 363 7.21 62.79 2.82
C ALA A 363 6.74 63.98 3.68
N GLY A 364 5.92 63.71 4.70
CA GLY A 364 5.46 64.73 5.66
C GLY A 364 6.63 65.40 6.38
N THR A 365 7.56 64.63 6.94
CA THR A 365 8.74 65.18 7.62
C THR A 365 9.66 65.98 6.70
N LEU A 366 9.86 65.55 5.44
CA LEU A 366 10.62 66.29 4.44
C LEU A 366 9.92 67.61 4.06
N VAL A 367 8.59 67.60 3.89
CA VAL A 367 7.81 68.80 3.60
C VAL A 367 7.85 69.77 4.78
N THR A 368 7.65 69.30 6.02
CA THR A 368 7.73 70.14 7.22
C THR A 368 9.12 70.74 7.39
N ARG A 369 10.19 69.94 7.17
CA ARG A 369 11.57 70.44 7.18
C ARG A 369 11.79 71.52 6.13
N LYS A 370 11.26 71.34 4.91
CA LYS A 370 11.36 72.34 3.84
C LYS A 370 10.60 73.62 4.17
N ILE A 371 9.38 73.52 4.72
CA ILE A 371 8.58 74.68 5.13
C ILE A 371 9.29 75.44 6.26
N LEU A 372 9.75 74.75 7.30
CA LEU A 372 10.49 75.38 8.41
C LEU A 372 11.79 76.03 7.91
N ALA A 373 12.55 75.37 7.04
CA ALA A 373 13.75 75.94 6.45
C ALA A 373 13.45 77.22 5.65
N ASN A 374 12.33 77.26 4.92
CA ASN A 374 11.90 78.44 4.16
C ASN A 374 11.38 79.56 5.07
N GLN A 375 10.71 79.22 6.17
CA GLN A 375 10.13 80.18 7.10
C GLN A 375 11.20 80.82 8.01
N PHE A 376 12.30 80.09 8.27
CA PHE A 376 13.47 80.58 9.00
C PHE A 376 14.60 81.14 8.09
N SER A 377 14.41 81.31 6.78
CA SER A 377 15.44 81.92 5.92
C SER A 377 15.31 83.43 5.76
N GLU A 378 14.23 84.06 6.26
CA GLU A 378 14.00 85.50 6.10
C GLU A 378 13.88 86.29 7.42
N TRP A 379 14.09 85.66 8.59
CA TRP A 379 13.91 86.34 9.88
C TRP A 379 14.92 87.47 10.17
N TRP A 380 16.02 87.54 9.42
CA TRP A 380 17.02 88.62 9.52
C TRP A 380 16.85 89.73 8.47
N LEU A 381 15.88 89.63 7.56
CA LEU A 381 15.62 90.68 6.57
C LEU A 381 14.72 91.75 7.20
N ILE A 382 15.35 92.80 7.74
CA ILE A 382 14.69 94.02 8.17
C ILE A 382 14.09 94.69 6.91
N LYS A 383 12.79 94.51 6.69
CA LYS A 383 12.00 95.37 5.82
C LYS A 383 11.51 96.53 6.67
N ASP A 384 12.23 97.66 6.64
CA ASP A 384 11.65 98.99 6.85
C ASP A 384 12.67 100.08 6.46
N ASP A 385 12.20 101.03 5.63
CA ASP A 385 12.92 102.24 5.21
C ASP A 385 13.17 103.16 6.42
N ILE A 386 14.39 103.15 6.94
CA ILE A 386 14.81 104.10 7.97
C ILE A 386 15.10 105.44 7.28
N GLN A 387 14.15 106.38 7.30
CA GLN A 387 14.39 107.77 6.94
C GLN A 387 15.17 108.48 8.06
N ILE A 388 16.42 108.86 7.77
CA ILE A 388 17.27 109.65 8.68
C ILE A 388 17.05 111.14 8.35
N SER A 389 16.32 111.86 9.20
CA SER A 389 16.24 113.32 9.18
C SER A 389 17.41 113.92 9.98
N ALA A 390 18.41 114.45 9.28
CA ALA A 390 19.48 115.22 9.90
C ALA A 390 19.02 116.67 10.10
N ILE A 391 18.72 117.06 11.35
CA ILE A 391 18.61 118.45 11.78
C ILE A 391 19.93 118.80 12.46
N TYR A 392 20.78 119.59 11.78
CA TYR A 392 21.87 120.31 12.43
C TYR A 392 21.47 121.79 12.55
N GLN A 393 21.21 122.22 13.78
CA GLN A 393 21.21 123.64 14.16
C GLN A 393 22.65 124.08 14.45
N LEU A 394 23.10 125.16 13.82
CA LEU A 394 24.31 125.90 14.19
C LEU A 394 23.90 127.19 14.92
N PRO A 395 24.55 127.57 16.04
CA PRO A 395 24.39 128.90 16.63
C PRO A 395 25.46 129.89 16.11
N MET A 396 24.97 131.11 15.88
CA MET A 396 25.61 132.41 15.59
C MET A 396 26.19 132.65 14.19
#